data_AF-A0A964F0U1-F1
#
_entry.id   AF-A0A964F0U1-F1
#
_cell.length_a   1.000
_cell.length_b   1.000
_cell.length_c   1.000
_cell.angle_alpha   90.00
_cell.angle_beta   90.00
_cell.angle_gamma   90.00
#
_symmetry.space_group_name_H-M   'P 1'
#
loop_
_entity.id
_entity.type
_entity.pdbx_description
1 polymer ?
#
loop_
_entity_poly.entity_id
_entity_poly.type
_entity_poly.pdbx_seq_one_letter_code
_entity_poly.pdbx_strand_id
1 'polypeptide(L)' 'MTYPLDKLRAEVAFIAYHLHWSLAEILELPHRERVQWVGQVSNINKAILESER' A
#
# COMPACT_ATOMS: atom_id res chain seq x y z
N MET A 1 19.77 9.37 4.29
CA MET A 1 18.78 9.85 3.29
C MET A 1 17.40 9.69 3.90
N THR A 2 16.69 10.80 4.10
CA THR A 2 15.33 10.79 4.67
C THR A 2 14.33 10.24 3.65
N TYR A 3 13.38 9.41 4.09
CA TYR A 3 12.31 8.93 3.21
C TYR A 3 11.37 10.08 2.82
N PRO A 4 11.02 10.28 1.54
CA PRO A 4 10.14 11.36 1.13
C PRO A 4 8.76 11.25 1.78
N LEU A 5 8.33 12.31 2.47
CA LEU A 5 7.05 12.34 3.19
C LEU A 5 5.86 12.12 2.26
N ASP A 6 5.92 12.64 1.04
CA ASP A 6 4.84 12.48 0.06
C ASP A 6 4.70 11.03 -0.40
N LYS A 7 5.81 10.30 -0.48
CA LYS A 7 5.80 8.87 -0.79
C LYS A 7 5.18 8.06 0.35
N LEU A 8 5.51 8.40 1.59
CA LEU A 8 4.88 7.78 2.77
C LEU A 8 3.37 8.00 2.77
N ARG A 9 2.91 9.22 2.52
CA ARG A 9 1.47 9.55 2.46
C ARG A 9 0.76 8.75 1.37
N ALA A 10 1.37 8.61 0.19
CA ALA A 10 0.81 7.83 -0.90
C ALA A 10 0.67 6.34 -0.54
N GLU A 11 1.71 5.74 0.06
CA GLU A 11 1.66 4.33 0.51
C GLU A 11 0.55 4.09 1.53
N VAL A 12 0.46 4.99 2.51
CA VAL A 12 -0.55 4.90 3.58
C VAL A 12 -1.96 5.04 3.01
N ALA A 13 -2.20 6.05 2.16
CA ALA A 13 -3.49 6.26 1.54
C ALA A 13 -3.91 5.08 0.65
N PHE A 14 -2.96 4.52 -0.11
CA PHE A 14 -3.20 3.37 -0.97
C PHE A 14 -3.61 2.13 -0.16
N ILE A 15 -2.89 1.82 0.92
CA ILE A 15 -3.22 0.68 1.79
C ILE A 15 -4.56 0.91 2.49
N ALA A 16 -4.78 2.09 3.07
CA ALA A 16 -6.04 2.40 3.75
C ALA A 16 -7.25 2.30 2.81
N TYR A 17 -7.09 2.74 1.55
CA TYR A 17 -8.15 2.66 0.55
C TYR A 17 -8.51 1.22 0.16
N HIS A 18 -7.51 0.34 0.00
CA HIS A 18 -7.73 -1.02 -0.50
C HIS A 18 -7.97 -2.06 0.59
N LEU A 19 -7.33 -1.93 1.75
CA LEU A 19 -7.41 -2.90 2.84
C LEU A 19 -8.27 -2.42 4.00
N HIS A 20 -8.71 -1.15 3.99
CA HIS A 20 -9.53 -0.53 5.03
C HIS A 20 -8.92 -0.58 6.45
N TRP A 21 -7.60 -0.74 6.54
CA TRP A 21 -6.86 -0.63 7.79
C TRP A 21 -6.82 0.82 8.27
N SER A 22 -6.76 0.98 9.59
CA SER A 22 -6.65 2.31 10.19
C SER A 22 -5.27 2.92 9.91
N LEU A 23 -5.22 4.26 9.93
CA LEU A 23 -3.96 4.99 9.81
C LEU A 23 -2.93 4.55 10.86
N ALA A 24 -3.37 4.28 12.09
CA ALA A 24 -2.51 3.86 13.19
C ALA A 24 -1.83 2.53 12.88
N GLU A 25 -2.60 1.51 12.48
CA GLU A 25 -2.08 0.18 12.13
C GLU A 25 -1.05 0.26 10.99
N ILE A 26 -1.31 1.09 9.97
CA ILE A 26 -0.40 1.23 8.82
C ILE A 26 0.91 1.94 9.21
N LEU A 27 0.85 2.90 10.13
CA LEU A 27 2.03 3.63 10.60
C LEU A 27 2.90 2.80 11.56
N GLU A 28 2.34 1.79 12.21
CA GLU A 28 3.09 0.81 13.01
C GLU A 28 3.91 -0.15 12.14
N LEU A 29 3.55 -0.34 10.87
CA LEU A 29 4.29 -1.20 9.95
C LEU A 29 5.69 -0.65 9.65
N PRO A 30 6.72 -1.50 9.70
CA PRO A 30 8.03 -1.17 9.16
C PRO A 30 7.93 -0.71 7.70
N HIS A 31 8.79 0.24 7.32
CA HIS A 31 8.78 0.80 5.97
C HIS A 31 8.80 -0.29 4.87
N ARG A 32 9.60 -1.34 5.05
CA ARG A 32 9.69 -2.45 4.09
C ARG A 32 8.38 -3.23 3.96
N GLU A 33 7.70 -3.48 5.07
CA GLU A 33 6.43 -4.21 5.07
C GLU A 33 5.34 -3.41 4.36
N ARG A 34 5.27 -2.10 4.62
CA ARG A 34 4.32 -1.22 3.93
C ARG A 34 4.54 -1.22 2.41
N VAL A 35 5.79 -1.17 1.95
CA VAL A 35 6.12 -1.28 0.52
C VAL A 35 5.73 -2.65 -0.04
N GLN A 36 5.91 -3.74 0.71
CA GLN A 36 5.48 -5.07 0.30
C GLN A 36 3.96 -5.14 0.13
N TRP A 37 3.18 -4.61 1.07
CA TRP A 37 1.72 -4.59 0.98
C TRP A 37 1.22 -3.80 -0.24
N VAL A 38 1.82 -2.64 -0.53
CA VAL A 38 1.53 -1.89 -1.76
C VAL A 38 1.74 -2.77 -3.00
N GLY A 39 2.83 -3.54 -3.03
CA GLY A 39 3.13 -4.49 -4.12
C GLY A 39 2.10 -5.62 -4.23
N GLN A 40 1.70 -6.21 -3.11
CA GLN A 40 0.72 -7.30 -3.08
C GLN A 40 -0.64 -6.84 -3.61
N VAL A 41 -1.16 -5.71 -3.11
CA VAL A 41 -2.43 -5.13 -3.57
C VAL A 41 -2.36 -4.79 -5.06
N SER A 42 -1.24 -4.23 -5.53
CA SER A 42 -1.05 -3.93 -6.96
C SER A 42 -1.10 -5.19 -7.83
N ASN A 43 -0.51 -6.29 -7.36
CA ASN A 43 -0.51 -7.56 -8.10
C ASN A 43 -1.91 -8.17 -8.18
N ILE A 44 -2.67 -8.13 -7.07
CA ILE A 44 -4.06 -8.59 -7.03
C ILE A 44 -4.92 -7.78 -8.02
N ASN A 45 -4.82 -6.45 -7.97
CA ASN A 45 -5.59 -5.58 -8.88
C ASN A 45 -5.26 -5.87 -10.34
N LYS A 46 -3.98 -6.08 -10.69
CA LYS A 46 -3.57 -6.47 -12.05
C LYS A 46 -4.19 -7.80 -12.48
N ALA A 47 -4.14 -8.82 -11.62
CA ALA A 47 -4.71 -10.13 -11.93
C ALA A 47 -6.23 -10.06 -12.14
N ILE A 48 -6.94 -9.24 -11.37
CA ILE A 48 -8.38 -9.00 -11.55
C ILE A 48 -8.63 -8.33 -12.91
N LEU A 49 -7.92 -7.23 -13.20
CA LEU A 49 -8.01 -6.49 -14.47
C LEU A 49 -7.72 -7.37 -15.69
N GLU A 50 -6.78 -8.32 -15.57
CA GLU A 50 -6.45 -9.27 -16.64
C GLU A 50 -7.50 -10.38 -16.80
N SER A 51 -8.16 -10.77 -15.71
CA SER A 51 -9.20 -11.82 -15.73
C SER A 51 -10.56 -11.30 -16.25
N GLU A 52 -10.81 -10.00 -16.13
CA GLU A 52 -12.04 -9.34 -16.61
C GLU A 52 -12.01 -8.99 -18.11
N ARG A 53 -10.91 -9.30 -18.81
CA ARG A 53 -10.69 -8.96 -20.22
C ARG A 53 -10.92 -10.15 -21.15
#